data_AF-A0A0Q9Q5K3-F1
#
_entry.id   AF-A0A0Q9Q5K3-F1
#
_cell.length_a   1.000
_cell.length_b   1.000
_cell.length_c   1.000
_cell.angle_alpha   90.00
_cell.angle_beta   90.00
_cell.angle_gamma   90.00
#
_symmetry.space_group_name_H-M   'P 1'
#
loop_
_entity.id
_entity.type
_entity.pdbx_description
1 polymer ?
#
loop_
_entity_poly.entity_id
_entity_poly.type
_entity_poly.pdbx_seq_one_letter_code
_entity_poly.pdbx_strand_id
1 'polypeptide(L)'
;MRRAALLALAVLATLLPTTAPVAAEASATRSAHVRTVTYPGDGAVVTLDHLDRISGTSSAFRTFVERRLTRLWHDNDPRPECRTAATMIVKRWRSDGFALVSDMGNFAPCPGGGWIQIVVREDGQWRTPVRLGTQEPYRCSLLGSYDVPVAIVPGDVCFVGEQVVSYRDWRADH
;
A
#
# COMPACT_ATOMS: atom_id res chain seq x y z
N MET A 1 55.52 -8.45 35.47
CA MET A 1 54.87 -7.72 36.57
C MET A 1 53.36 -7.83 36.37
N ARG A 2 52.67 -8.82 36.99
CA ARG A 2 51.64 -8.69 38.06
C ARG A 2 50.71 -7.47 37.84
N ARG A 3 49.38 -7.56 37.67
CA ARG A 3 48.28 -8.07 38.56
C ARG A 3 46.98 -8.21 37.70
N ALA A 4 46.17 -9.28 37.76
CA ALA A 4 44.98 -9.52 38.64
C ALA A 4 43.95 -8.36 38.63
N ALA A 5 42.62 -8.50 38.55
CA ALA A 5 41.70 -9.58 38.95
C ALA A 5 40.30 -9.42 38.29
N LEU A 6 39.54 -10.53 38.28
CA LEU A 6 38.09 -10.64 38.04
C LEU A 6 37.27 -9.96 39.15
N LEU A 7 36.08 -9.43 38.82
CA LEU A 7 34.95 -9.35 39.75
C LEU A 7 33.62 -9.21 38.99
N ALA A 8 32.82 -10.28 39.06
CA ALA A 8 31.41 -10.32 38.70
C ALA A 8 30.57 -9.85 39.90
N LEU A 9 29.52 -9.07 39.67
CA LEU A 9 28.41 -8.95 40.62
C LEU A 9 27.09 -8.97 39.86
N ALA A 10 26.38 -10.08 40.04
CA ALA A 10 24.97 -10.22 39.72
C ALA A 10 24.14 -9.65 40.87
N VAL A 11 23.17 -8.80 40.57
CA VAL A 11 22.10 -8.46 41.52
C VAL A 11 20.76 -8.74 40.83
N LEU A 12 20.18 -9.85 41.26
CA LEU A 12 18.81 -10.27 40.99
C LEU A 12 17.88 -9.44 41.91
N ALA A 13 16.93 -8.70 41.35
CA ALA A 13 15.86 -8.07 42.13
C ALA A 13 14.51 -8.50 41.55
N THR A 14 13.87 -9.44 42.24
CA THR A 14 12.51 -9.92 42.00
C THR A 14 11.49 -8.89 42.49
N LEU A 15 10.70 -8.33 41.57
CA LEU A 15 9.52 -7.50 41.89
C LEU A 15 8.26 -8.21 41.41
N LEU A 16 7.30 -8.32 42.33
CA LEU A 16 6.04 -9.07 42.23
C LEU A 16 5.09 -8.50 41.16
N PRO A 17 4.33 -9.34 40.42
CA PRO A 17 3.25 -8.86 39.57
C PRO A 17 1.96 -8.67 40.38
N THR A 18 1.48 -7.43 40.45
CA THR A 18 0.13 -7.07 40.95
C THR A 18 -0.88 -7.37 39.85
N THR A 19 -1.70 -8.41 40.01
CA THR A 19 -2.74 -8.80 39.06
C THR A 19 -4.02 -7.99 39.29
N ALA A 20 -4.17 -6.86 38.58
CA ALA A 20 -5.45 -6.16 38.49
C ALA A 20 -6.38 -6.90 37.50
N PRO A 21 -7.68 -7.06 37.80
CA PRO A 21 -8.64 -7.65 36.88
C PRO A 21 -8.92 -6.64 35.76
N VAL A 22 -8.44 -6.94 34.55
CA VAL A 22 -8.84 -6.21 33.35
C VAL A 22 -10.29 -6.56 33.06
N ALA A 23 -11.17 -5.56 33.21
CA ALA A 23 -12.54 -5.64 32.73
C ALA A 23 -12.49 -5.91 31.23
N ALA A 24 -12.96 -7.10 30.83
CA ALA A 24 -13.16 -7.45 29.44
C ALA A 24 -14.33 -6.61 28.89
N GLU A 25 -14.03 -5.39 28.42
CA GLU A 25 -14.91 -4.71 27.49
C GLU A 25 -14.96 -5.55 26.23
N ALA A 26 -16.04 -6.31 26.11
CA ALA A 26 -16.45 -6.98 24.90
C ALA A 26 -16.64 -5.91 23.81
N SER A 27 -15.54 -5.61 23.12
CA SER A 27 -15.53 -4.80 21.92
C SER A 27 -16.29 -5.57 20.85
N ALA A 28 -17.61 -5.38 20.81
CA ALA A 28 -18.42 -5.80 19.69
C ALA A 28 -17.78 -5.21 18.43
N THR A 29 -17.11 -6.05 17.66
CA THR A 29 -16.47 -5.68 16.40
C THR A 29 -17.58 -5.27 15.44
N ARG A 30 -17.96 -3.99 15.48
CA ARG A 30 -18.84 -3.39 14.48
C ARG A 30 -18.08 -3.57 13.17
N SER A 31 -18.51 -4.53 12.35
CA SER A 31 -17.95 -4.79 11.03
C SER A 31 -17.96 -3.47 10.28
N ALA A 32 -16.79 -2.84 10.18
CA ALA A 32 -16.66 -1.53 9.59
C ALA A 32 -17.01 -1.70 8.10
N HIS A 33 -18.08 -1.06 7.66
CA HIS A 33 -18.49 -1.11 6.26
C HIS A 33 -17.34 -0.58 5.38
N VAL A 34 -16.81 -1.44 4.50
CA VAL A 34 -15.72 -1.04 3.60
C VAL A 34 -16.30 -0.26 2.43
N ARG A 35 -16.03 1.04 2.41
CA ARG A 35 -16.39 1.91 1.30
C ARG A 35 -15.42 1.69 0.15
N THR A 36 -15.97 1.44 -1.04
CA THR A 36 -15.19 1.28 -2.27
C THR A 36 -15.54 2.38 -3.25
N VAL A 37 -14.53 2.95 -3.90
CA VAL A 37 -14.70 3.85 -5.06
C VAL A 37 -14.05 3.15 -6.25
N THR A 38 -14.81 2.98 -7.34
CA THR A 38 -14.32 2.42 -8.60
C THR A 38 -14.52 3.47 -9.68
N TYR A 39 -13.46 3.74 -10.44
CA TYR A 39 -13.50 4.64 -11.58
C TYR A 39 -13.64 3.81 -12.86
N PRO A 40 -14.60 4.13 -13.75
CA PRO A 40 -14.87 3.36 -14.95
C PRO A 40 -13.75 3.53 -16.01
N GLY A 41 -13.80 2.70 -17.05
CA GLY A 41 -12.88 2.77 -18.19
C GLY A 41 -11.43 2.63 -17.74
N ASP A 42 -10.58 3.57 -18.17
CA ASP A 42 -9.16 3.60 -17.80
C ASP A 42 -8.89 4.03 -16.36
N GLY A 43 -9.91 4.48 -15.61
CA GLY A 43 -9.77 4.97 -14.24
C GLY A 43 -9.64 6.48 -14.16
N ALA A 44 -9.47 7.01 -12.95
CA ALA A 44 -9.22 8.43 -12.73
C ALA A 44 -7.75 8.74 -13.05
N VAL A 45 -7.50 9.44 -14.15
CA VAL A 45 -6.18 9.96 -14.52
C VAL A 45 -5.86 11.16 -13.62
N VAL A 46 -4.96 11.01 -12.67
CA VAL A 46 -4.61 12.06 -11.69
C VAL A 46 -3.24 12.65 -12.01
N THR A 47 -3.18 13.97 -12.11
CA THR A 47 -1.94 14.75 -12.19
C THR A 47 -1.88 15.74 -11.03
N LEU A 48 -0.78 16.48 -10.87
CA LEU A 48 -0.65 17.51 -9.83
C LEU A 48 -1.71 18.61 -9.92
N ASP A 49 -2.27 18.84 -11.11
CA ASP A 49 -3.26 19.90 -11.34
C ASP A 49 -4.71 19.36 -11.29
N HIS A 50 -4.89 18.05 -11.15
CA HIS A 50 -6.18 17.36 -11.22
C HIS A 50 -6.41 16.35 -10.08
N LEU A 51 -5.98 16.69 -8.86
CA LEU A 51 -6.21 15.87 -7.66
C LEU A 51 -7.70 15.71 -7.30
N ASP A 52 -8.55 16.62 -7.76
CA ASP A 52 -10.00 16.60 -7.57
C ASP A 52 -10.68 15.39 -8.21
N ARG A 53 -10.05 14.78 -9.23
CA ARG A 53 -10.55 13.56 -9.90
C ARG A 53 -10.67 12.35 -8.97
N ILE A 54 -9.97 12.39 -7.82
CA ILE A 54 -10.09 11.41 -6.74
C ILE A 54 -10.77 11.98 -5.49
N SER A 55 -11.60 12.99 -5.62
CA SER A 55 -12.37 13.61 -4.52
C SER A 55 -13.23 12.61 -3.73
N GLY A 56 -13.64 11.50 -4.36
CA GLY A 56 -14.35 10.40 -3.70
C GLY A 56 -13.51 9.61 -2.68
N THR A 57 -12.18 9.71 -2.65
CA THR A 57 -11.33 8.97 -1.70
C THR A 57 -11.16 9.70 -0.36
N SER A 58 -10.37 9.15 0.57
CA SER A 58 -9.99 9.87 1.79
C SER A 58 -8.99 11.00 1.49
N SER A 59 -8.98 12.03 2.34
CA SER A 59 -7.98 13.12 2.29
C SER A 59 -6.56 12.58 2.42
N ALA A 60 -6.34 11.63 3.32
CA ALA A 60 -5.04 10.98 3.50
C ALA A 60 -4.53 10.27 2.23
N PHE A 61 -5.44 9.67 1.44
CA PHE A 61 -5.07 9.09 0.16
C PHE A 61 -4.72 10.18 -0.86
N ARG A 62 -5.51 11.26 -0.95
CA ARG A 62 -5.21 12.39 -1.84
C ARG A 62 -3.84 13.01 -1.54
N THR A 63 -3.53 13.26 -0.27
CA THR A 63 -2.20 13.75 0.15
C THR A 63 -1.09 12.77 -0.21
N PHE A 64 -1.33 11.47 -0.12
CA PHE A 64 -0.37 10.47 -0.58
C PHE A 64 -0.12 10.57 -2.10
N VAL A 65 -1.20 10.66 -2.91
CA VAL A 65 -1.10 10.79 -4.37
C VAL A 65 -0.36 12.06 -4.75
N GLU A 66 -0.71 13.20 -4.18
CA GLU A 66 -0.02 14.47 -4.39
C GLU A 66 1.48 14.36 -4.10
N ARG A 67 1.86 13.85 -2.92
CA ARG A 67 3.29 13.68 -2.60
C ARG A 67 3.99 12.75 -3.57
N ARG A 68 3.32 11.68 -4.03
CA ARG A 68 3.91 10.71 -4.95
C ARG A 68 4.13 11.34 -6.33
N LEU A 69 3.15 12.08 -6.84
CA LEU A 69 3.25 12.81 -8.10
C LEU A 69 4.30 13.92 -8.03
N THR A 70 4.38 14.66 -6.92
CA THR A 70 5.41 15.69 -6.71
C THR A 70 6.81 15.08 -6.75
N ARG A 71 7.03 13.95 -6.06
CA ARG A 71 8.31 13.22 -6.13
C ARG A 71 8.59 12.75 -7.54
N LEU A 72 7.61 12.12 -8.19
CA LEU A 72 7.77 11.59 -9.54
C LEU A 72 8.12 12.67 -10.56
N TRP A 73 7.52 13.86 -10.46
CA TRP A 73 7.88 15.02 -11.26
C TRP A 73 9.32 15.47 -10.99
N HIS A 74 9.70 15.65 -9.73
CA HIS A 74 11.05 16.08 -9.37
C HIS A 74 12.14 15.08 -9.73
N ASP A 75 11.89 13.78 -9.56
CA ASP A 75 12.86 12.71 -9.78
C ASP A 75 13.12 12.46 -11.27
N ASN A 76 12.12 12.72 -12.13
CA ASN A 76 12.21 12.46 -13.57
C ASN A 76 12.51 13.71 -14.39
N ASP A 77 11.72 14.78 -14.25
CA ASP A 77 11.87 16.00 -15.03
C ASP A 77 11.20 17.21 -14.32
N PRO A 78 11.94 17.99 -13.52
CA PRO A 78 11.38 19.05 -12.67
C PRO A 78 10.98 20.31 -13.43
N ARG A 79 11.03 20.32 -14.77
CA ARG A 79 10.64 21.47 -15.56
C ARG A 79 9.14 21.75 -15.43
N PRO A 80 8.71 23.02 -15.35
CA PRO A 80 7.29 23.37 -15.19
C PRO A 80 6.38 22.74 -16.25
N GLU A 81 6.83 22.66 -17.50
CA GLU A 81 6.06 22.05 -18.60
C GLU A 81 5.85 20.53 -18.44
N CYS A 82 6.66 19.86 -17.60
CA CYS A 82 6.56 18.43 -17.33
C CYS A 82 5.75 18.11 -16.06
N ARG A 83 5.22 19.11 -15.37
CA ARG A 83 4.48 18.93 -14.11
C ARG A 83 3.27 17.99 -14.27
N THR A 84 2.58 18.06 -15.41
CA THR A 84 1.43 17.21 -15.73
C THR A 84 1.81 15.85 -16.30
N ALA A 85 3.08 15.64 -16.69
CA ALA A 85 3.57 14.35 -17.14
C ALA A 85 3.53 13.31 -16.00
N ALA A 86 3.85 13.72 -14.77
CA ALA A 86 3.70 12.90 -13.58
C ALA A 86 2.21 12.58 -13.38
N THR A 87 1.86 11.32 -13.63
CA THR A 87 0.47 10.85 -13.66
C THR A 87 0.32 9.58 -12.85
N MET A 88 -0.83 9.45 -12.21
CA MET A 88 -1.26 8.24 -11.51
C MET A 88 -2.70 7.93 -11.91
N ILE A 89 -2.95 6.76 -12.47
CA ILE A 89 -4.28 6.34 -12.93
C ILE A 89 -4.91 5.43 -11.88
N VAL A 90 -5.85 5.97 -11.10
CA VAL A 90 -6.52 5.25 -10.02
C VAL A 90 -7.74 4.52 -10.56
N LYS A 91 -7.74 3.18 -10.52
CA LYS A 91 -8.91 2.37 -10.92
C LYS A 91 -9.87 2.16 -9.77
N ARG A 92 -9.33 1.87 -8.58
CA ARG A 92 -10.12 1.47 -7.42
C ARG A 92 -9.45 1.90 -6.14
N TRP A 93 -10.25 2.35 -5.19
CA TRP A 93 -9.82 2.70 -3.84
C TRP A 93 -10.78 2.07 -2.84
N ARG A 94 -10.25 1.58 -1.72
CA ARG A 94 -11.04 1.03 -0.61
C ARG A 94 -10.63 1.69 0.70
N SER A 95 -11.62 1.91 1.57
CA SER A 95 -11.42 2.54 2.88
C SER A 95 -10.62 1.69 3.87
N ASP A 96 -10.53 0.38 3.63
CA ASP A 96 -9.74 -0.57 4.42
C ASP A 96 -8.25 -0.55 4.10
N GLY A 97 -7.79 0.34 3.22
CA GLY A 97 -6.37 0.59 3.03
C GLY A 97 -5.77 -0.01 1.78
N PHE A 98 -6.56 -0.24 0.73
CA PHE A 98 -6.04 -0.72 -0.56
C PHE A 98 -6.50 0.16 -1.72
N ALA A 99 -5.64 0.32 -2.73
CA ALA A 99 -6.01 0.94 -4.00
C ALA A 99 -5.28 0.27 -5.17
N LEU A 100 -6.00 0.10 -6.28
CA LEU A 100 -5.43 -0.31 -7.55
C LEU A 100 -5.12 0.93 -8.40
N VAL A 101 -3.86 1.02 -8.81
CA VAL A 101 -3.33 2.04 -9.71
C VAL A 101 -2.90 1.33 -10.98
N SER A 102 -3.66 1.51 -12.07
CA SER A 102 -3.36 0.82 -13.33
C SER A 102 -2.13 1.40 -14.04
N ASP A 103 -1.76 2.62 -13.71
CA ASP A 103 -0.49 3.17 -14.19
C ASP A 103 0.00 4.29 -13.27
N MET A 104 1.31 4.38 -13.08
CA MET A 104 1.94 5.44 -12.34
C MET A 104 3.32 5.71 -12.94
N GLY A 105 3.50 6.91 -13.46
CA GLY A 105 4.65 7.19 -14.31
C GLY A 105 4.66 8.58 -14.89
N ASN A 106 5.59 8.79 -15.81
CA ASN A 106 5.71 10.01 -16.59
C ASN A 106 5.21 9.75 -18.01
N PHE A 107 4.23 10.53 -18.46
CA PHE A 107 3.65 10.41 -19.80
C PHE A 107 3.86 11.69 -20.60
N ALA A 108 3.24 11.80 -21.78
CA ALA A 108 3.30 13.03 -22.56
C ALA A 108 2.91 14.25 -21.69
N PRO A 109 3.62 15.40 -21.80
CA PRO A 109 4.63 15.72 -22.83
C PRO A 109 6.07 15.26 -22.54
N CYS A 110 6.35 14.67 -21.37
CA CYS A 110 7.70 14.30 -20.93
C CYS A 110 7.73 12.80 -20.55
N PRO A 111 7.69 11.88 -21.54
CA PRO A 111 7.47 10.46 -21.30
C PRO A 111 8.68 9.78 -20.62
N GLY A 112 8.40 9.01 -19.58
CA GLY A 112 9.35 8.15 -18.86
C GLY A 112 8.82 6.73 -18.59
N GLY A 113 7.60 6.42 -19.05
CA GLY A 113 6.94 5.14 -18.83
C GLY A 113 6.24 5.07 -17.47
N GLY A 114 5.66 3.91 -17.18
CA GLY A 114 4.90 3.67 -15.96
C GLY A 114 4.71 2.18 -15.68
N TRP A 115 4.03 1.90 -14.58
CA TRP A 115 3.82 0.54 -14.06
C TRP A 115 2.50 0.46 -13.29
N ILE A 116 1.88 -0.72 -13.33
CA ILE A 116 0.73 -1.05 -12.50
C ILE A 116 1.21 -1.17 -11.05
N GLN A 117 0.47 -0.58 -10.11
CA GLN A 117 0.77 -0.68 -8.69
C GLN A 117 -0.47 -0.96 -7.84
N ILE A 118 -0.29 -1.77 -6.79
CA ILE A 118 -1.22 -1.83 -5.66
C ILE A 118 -0.64 -1.01 -4.53
N VAL A 119 -1.39 0.00 -4.11
CA VAL A 119 -1.06 0.88 -2.99
C VAL A 119 -1.74 0.34 -1.74
N VAL A 120 -1.00 0.25 -0.65
CA VAL A 120 -1.49 -0.27 0.62
C VAL A 120 -1.37 0.78 1.72
N ARG A 121 -2.18 0.68 2.76
CA ARG A 121 -2.11 1.51 3.96
C ARG A 121 -1.59 0.68 5.13
N GLU A 122 -0.37 0.97 5.55
CA GLU A 122 0.32 0.32 6.67
C GLU A 122 0.59 1.38 7.74
N ASP A 123 0.36 1.06 9.02
CA ASP A 123 0.59 1.97 10.15
C ASP A 123 -0.08 3.34 9.95
N GLY A 124 -1.28 3.33 9.37
CA GLY A 124 -2.05 4.52 9.06
C GLY A 124 -1.56 5.33 7.86
N GLN A 125 -0.48 4.94 7.20
CA GLN A 125 0.14 5.64 6.07
C GLN A 125 0.00 4.86 4.76
N TRP A 126 -0.38 5.56 3.69
CA TRP A 126 -0.38 5.00 2.35
C TRP A 126 1.04 4.88 1.79
N ARG A 127 1.34 3.74 1.16
CA ARG A 127 2.64 3.37 0.61
C ARG A 127 2.48 2.60 -0.69
N THR A 128 3.54 2.60 -1.50
CA THR A 128 3.70 1.79 -2.71
C THR A 128 4.80 0.76 -2.46
N PRO A 129 4.49 -0.43 -1.91
CA PRO A 129 5.48 -1.47 -1.76
C PRO A 129 6.04 -1.81 -3.14
N VAL A 130 7.37 -1.77 -3.29
CA VAL A 130 8.02 -2.00 -4.59
C VAL A 130 7.61 -3.34 -5.20
N ARG A 131 7.45 -4.37 -4.36
CA ARG A 131 6.99 -5.70 -4.79
C ARG A 131 5.57 -5.69 -5.37
N LEU A 132 4.72 -4.75 -4.96
CA LEU A 132 3.38 -4.57 -5.49
C LEU A 132 3.33 -3.62 -6.71
N GLY A 133 4.49 -3.29 -7.30
CA GLY A 133 4.60 -2.68 -8.62
C GLY A 133 5.06 -3.70 -9.67
N THR A 134 4.41 -3.74 -10.83
CA THR A 134 4.67 -4.75 -11.87
C THR A 134 4.20 -4.28 -13.26
N GLN A 135 4.68 -4.95 -14.31
CA GLN A 135 4.14 -4.87 -15.68
C GLN A 135 3.36 -6.14 -16.08
N GLU A 136 3.46 -7.20 -15.27
CA GLU A 136 2.79 -8.51 -15.44
C GLU A 136 1.83 -8.78 -14.28
N PRO A 137 0.91 -9.76 -14.38
CA PRO A 137 0.10 -10.18 -13.23
C PRO A 137 0.93 -10.49 -11.98
N TYR A 138 0.35 -10.30 -10.80
CA TYR A 138 1.04 -10.52 -9.53
C TYR A 138 1.15 -12.01 -9.19
N ARG A 139 2.17 -12.40 -8.41
CA ARG A 139 2.21 -13.74 -7.79
C ARG A 139 1.16 -13.84 -6.68
N CYS A 140 0.44 -14.96 -6.60
CA CYS A 140 -0.61 -15.15 -5.61
C CYS A 140 -0.07 -15.09 -4.17
N SER A 141 1.08 -15.75 -3.92
CA SER A 141 1.74 -15.73 -2.61
C SER A 141 2.14 -14.32 -2.16
N LEU A 142 2.54 -13.46 -3.09
CA LEU A 142 2.84 -12.07 -2.80
C LEU A 142 1.58 -11.30 -2.41
N LEU A 143 0.52 -11.40 -3.22
CA LEU A 143 -0.77 -10.75 -2.91
C LEU A 143 -1.32 -11.22 -1.54
N GLY A 144 -1.24 -12.52 -1.28
CA GLY A 144 -1.63 -13.11 0.00
C GLY A 144 -0.81 -12.59 1.18
N SER A 145 0.50 -12.42 1.02
CA SER A 145 1.38 -11.90 2.09
C SER A 145 1.09 -10.45 2.49
N TYR A 146 0.40 -9.69 1.64
CA TYR A 146 -0.08 -8.33 1.92
C TYR A 146 -1.58 -8.28 2.22
N ASP A 147 -2.24 -9.44 2.32
CA ASP A 147 -3.70 -9.57 2.46
C ASP A 147 -4.48 -8.73 1.45
N VAL A 148 -3.99 -8.65 0.21
CA VAL A 148 -4.64 -7.87 -0.84
C VAL A 148 -6.05 -8.43 -1.07
N PRO A 149 -7.12 -7.62 -0.95
CA PRO A 149 -8.47 -8.09 -1.22
C PRO A 149 -8.63 -8.50 -2.68
N VAL A 150 -9.39 -9.56 -2.95
CA VAL A 150 -9.77 -10.00 -4.31
C VAL A 150 -10.29 -8.82 -5.16
N ALA A 151 -11.10 -7.96 -4.55
CA ALA A 151 -11.64 -6.78 -5.20
C ALA A 151 -10.59 -5.75 -5.64
N ILE A 152 -9.32 -5.86 -5.28
CA ILE A 152 -8.23 -4.97 -5.73
C ILE A 152 -7.38 -5.62 -6.83
N VAL A 153 -7.37 -6.95 -6.90
CA VAL A 153 -6.54 -7.69 -7.83
C VAL A 153 -7.10 -7.53 -9.25
N PRO A 154 -6.28 -7.06 -10.23
CA PRO A 154 -6.71 -6.94 -11.62
C PRO A 154 -7.21 -8.28 -12.16
N GLY A 155 -8.46 -8.30 -12.64
CA GLY A 155 -9.06 -9.49 -13.25
C GLY A 155 -9.30 -10.68 -12.31
N ASP A 156 -9.12 -10.54 -10.99
CA ASP A 156 -9.16 -11.68 -10.04
C ASP A 156 -8.18 -12.80 -10.40
N VAL A 157 -7.03 -12.45 -10.99
CA VAL A 157 -6.02 -13.41 -11.43
C VAL A 157 -4.63 -13.13 -10.86
N CYS A 158 -3.86 -14.20 -10.67
CA CYS A 158 -2.49 -14.14 -10.18
C CYS A 158 -1.67 -15.36 -10.66
N PHE A 159 -0.35 -15.33 -10.47
CA PHE A 159 0.54 -16.42 -10.83
C PHE A 159 0.83 -17.38 -9.67
N VAL A 160 0.78 -18.68 -9.97
CA VAL A 160 1.42 -19.76 -9.21
C VAL A 160 2.44 -20.45 -10.13
N GLY A 161 3.74 -20.24 -9.88
CA GLY A 161 4.77 -20.62 -10.85
C GLY A 161 4.59 -19.84 -12.16
N GLU A 162 4.32 -20.54 -13.26
CA GLU A 162 4.04 -19.97 -14.59
C GLU A 162 2.54 -19.97 -14.93
N GLN A 163 1.69 -20.51 -14.05
CA GLN A 163 0.26 -20.63 -14.31
C GLN A 163 -0.51 -19.41 -13.80
N VAL A 164 -1.36 -18.85 -14.65
CA VAL A 164 -2.36 -17.85 -14.24
C VAL A 164 -3.57 -18.58 -13.66
N VAL A 165 -3.90 -18.28 -12.41
CA VAL A 165 -5.03 -18.89 -11.67
C VAL A 165 -5.95 -17.80 -11.13
N SER A 166 -7.16 -18.21 -10.71
CA SER A 166 -8.09 -17.38 -9.94
C SER A 166 -7.47 -17.05 -8.57
N TYR A 167 -7.33 -15.76 -8.26
CA TYR A 167 -6.78 -15.35 -6.98
C TYR A 167 -7.75 -15.64 -5.83
N ARG A 168 -9.06 -15.47 -6.07
CA ARG A 168 -10.10 -15.87 -5.14
C ARG A 168 -10.01 -17.33 -4.74
N ASP A 169 -9.90 -18.23 -5.71
CA ASP A 169 -9.87 -19.67 -5.43
C ASP A 169 -8.57 -20.02 -4.69
N TRP A 170 -7.44 -19.46 -5.14
CA TRP A 170 -6.16 -19.63 -4.43
C TRP A 170 -6.23 -19.15 -2.96
N ARG A 171 -6.87 -18.01 -2.68
CA ARG A 171 -7.09 -17.47 -1.33
C ARG A 171 -8.07 -18.28 -0.47
N ALA A 172 -8.92 -19.11 -1.07
CA ALA A 172 -9.80 -19.99 -0.31
C ALA A 172 -9.05 -21.23 0.21
N ASP A 173 -8.00 -21.63 -0.53
CA ASP A 173 -7.21 -22.82 -0.24
C ASP A 173 -5.95 -22.54 0.62
N HIS A 174 -5.58 -21.28 0.84
CA HIS A 174 -4.36 -20.83 1.53
C HIS A 174 -4.60 -19.67 2.48
#